data_AF-A0A5K4F970-F1
#
_entry.id   AF-A0A5K4F970-F1
#
_cell.length_a   1.000
_cell.length_b   1.000
_cell.length_c   1.000
_cell.angle_alpha   90.00
_cell.angle_beta   90.00
_cell.angle_gamma   90.00
#
_symmetry.space_group_name_H-M   'P 1'
#
loop_
_entity.id
_entity.type
_entity.pdbx_description
1 polymer ?
#
loop_
_entity_poly.entity_id
_entity_poly.type
_entity_poly.pdbx_seq_one_letter_code
_entity_poly.pdbx_strand_id
1 'polypeptide(L)'
;MIPEVMALSAVSLHLTWNFYLMRPLYAHLYRAVLWGSGAYIISREVQRAFHKKKVAHLKAIDIYKSQFPDRVPVKFYPTFGEIIKPWKPLR
;
A
#
# COMPACT_ATOMS: atom_id res chain seq x y z
N MET A 1 0.84 7.02 3.48
CA MET A 1 2.16 6.85 2.84
C MET A 1 2.08 6.93 1.32
N ILE A 2 1.16 6.20 0.65
CA ILE A 2 1.05 6.27 -0.82
C ILE A 2 0.83 7.71 -1.34
N PRO A 3 -0.08 8.54 -0.78
CA PRO A 3 -0.35 9.84 -1.36
C PRO A 3 0.77 10.85 -1.10
N GLU A 4 1.44 10.77 0.05
CA GLU A 4 2.58 11.62 0.36
C GLU A 4 3.78 11.30 -0.56
N VAL A 5 4.05 10.02 -0.80
CA VAL A 5 5.12 9.58 -1.71
C VAL A 5 4.85 10.02 -3.15
N MET A 6 3.60 9.94 -3.61
CA MET A 6 3.22 10.42 -4.95
C MET A 6 3.30 11.94 -5.08
N ALA A 7 2.93 12.69 -4.03
CA ALA A 7 3.06 14.14 -4.04
C ALA A 7 4.54 14.56 -4.07
N LEU A 8 5.38 13.93 -3.24
CA LEU A 8 6.82 14.18 -3.21
C LEU A 8 7.51 13.81 -4.52
N SER A 9 7.12 12.70 -5.15
CA SER A 9 7.67 12.31 -6.45
C SER A 9 7.27 13.30 -7.55
N ALA A 10 6.02 13.76 -7.58
CA ALA A 10 5.57 14.77 -8.53
C ALA A 10 6.31 16.10 -8.37
N VAL A 11 6.50 16.57 -7.13
CA VAL A 11 7.28 17.78 -6.84
C VAL A 11 8.75 17.58 -7.27
N SER A 12 9.34 16.43 -6.95
CA SER A 12 10.73 16.13 -7.29
C SER A 12 10.94 16.08 -8.80
N LEU A 13 10.05 15.41 -9.55
CA LEU A 13 10.07 15.36 -11.01
C LEU A 13 9.92 16.75 -11.64
N HIS A 14 9.08 17.60 -11.05
CA HIS A 14 8.92 18.96 -11.53
C HIS A 14 10.17 19.81 -11.27
N LEU A 15 10.82 19.65 -10.11
CA LEU A 15 12.06 20.36 -9.80
C LEU A 15 13.22 19.90 -10.70
N THR A 16 13.38 18.58 -10.92
CA THR A 16 14.40 18.04 -11.82
C THR A 16 14.18 18.47 -13.27
N TRP A 17 12.92 18.54 -13.73
CA TRP A 17 12.59 19.06 -15.05
C TRP A 17 12.98 20.53 -15.23
N ASN A 18 12.72 21.37 -14.22
CA ASN A 18 13.12 22.79 -14.28
C ASN A 18 14.65 22.94 -14.24
N PHE A 19 15.34 22.10 -13.47
CA PHE A 19 16.81 22.05 -13.45
C PHE A 19 17.38 21.66 -14.82
N TYR A 20 16.82 20.62 -15.46
CA TYR A 20 17.22 20.18 -16.79
C TYR A 20 17.05 21.26 -17.86
N LEU A 21 15.98 22.06 -17.77
CA LEU A 21 15.70 23.17 -18.69
C LEU A 21 16.40 24.49 -18.30
N MET A 22 17.29 24.50 -17.31
CA MET A 22 17.97 25.70 -16.80
C MET A 22 17.02 26.84 -16.43
N ARG A 23 15.80 26.51 -15.95
CA ARG A 23 14.80 27.50 -15.58
C ARG A 23 14.97 27.94 -14.13
N PRO A 24 14.74 29.22 -13.80
CA PRO A 24 14.85 29.69 -12.42
C PRO A 24 13.83 28.98 -11.52
N LEU A 25 14.33 28.26 -10.51
CA LEU A 25 13.53 27.44 -9.61
C LEU A 25 12.42 28.24 -8.90
N TYR A 26 12.74 29.46 -8.45
CA TYR A 26 11.83 30.33 -7.70
C TYR A 26 10.60 30.74 -8.50
N ALA A 27 10.73 30.96 -9.81
CA ALA A 27 9.62 31.36 -10.67
C ALA A 27 8.60 30.23 -10.91
N HIS A 28 8.95 28.99 -10.57
CA HIS A 28 8.15 27.81 -10.85
C HIS A 28 7.71 27.06 -9.59
N LEU A 29 7.92 27.62 -8.40
CA LEU A 29 7.45 27.05 -7.13
C LEU A 29 5.93 26.86 -7.11
N TYR A 30 5.15 27.83 -7.62
CA TYR A 30 3.70 27.70 -7.69
C TYR A 30 3.26 26.49 -8.54
N ARG A 31 3.99 26.20 -9.63
CA ARG A 31 3.72 25.03 -10.47
C ARG A 31 4.06 23.75 -9.71
N ALA A 32 5.20 23.71 -9.01
CA ALA A 32 5.58 22.55 -8.20
C ALA A 32 4.52 22.25 -7.13
N VAL A 33 3.98 23.29 -6.47
CA VAL A 33 2.88 23.17 -5.50
C VAL A 33 1.62 22.63 -6.16
N LEU A 34 1.23 23.17 -7.33
CA LEU A 34 0.07 22.67 -8.07
C LEU A 34 0.24 21.20 -8.47
N TRP A 35 1.39 20.81 -9.02
CA TRP A 35 1.69 19.42 -9.36
C TRP A 35 1.66 18.49 -8.14
N GLY A 36 2.25 18.91 -7.02
CA GLY A 36 2.21 18.17 -5.77
C GLY A 36 0.79 17.98 -5.24
N SER A 37 -0.02 19.04 -5.23
CA SER A 37 -1.42 18.99 -4.79
C SER A 37 -2.29 18.11 -5.69
N GLY A 38 -2.12 18.20 -7.01
CA GLY A 38 -2.83 17.37 -7.98
C GLY A 38 -2.50 15.89 -7.83
N ALA A 39 -1.20 15.57 -7.71
CA ALA A 39 -0.74 14.22 -7.44
C ALA A 39 -1.26 13.67 -6.10
N TYR A 40 -1.32 14.51 -5.06
CA TYR A 40 -1.90 14.13 -3.77
C TYR A 40 -3.39 13.80 -3.88
N ILE A 41 -4.18 14.61 -4.59
CA ILE A 41 -5.62 14.36 -4.77
C ILE A 41 -5.85 13.07 -5.56
N ILE A 42 -5.16 12.90 -6.69
CA ILE A 42 -5.29 11.69 -7.55
C ILE A 42 -4.89 10.44 -6.76
N SER A 43 -3.76 10.47 -6.06
CA SER A 43 -3.29 9.32 -5.29
C SER A 43 -4.23 8.97 -4.14
N ARG A 44 -4.87 9.97 -3.51
CA ARG A 44 -5.91 9.73 -2.48
C ARG A 44 -7.14 9.03 -3.05
N GLU A 45 -7.61 9.43 -4.23
CA GLU A 45 -8.73 8.77 -4.90
C GLU A 45 -8.39 7.35 -5.35
N VAL A 46 -7.18 7.14 -5.89
CA VAL A 46 -6.67 5.81 -6.22
C VAL A 46 -6.59 4.93 -4.97
N GLN A 47 -6.05 5.44 -3.86
CA GLN A 47 -5.98 4.69 -2.60
C GLN A 47 -7.39 4.33 -2.08
N ARG A 48 -8.36 5.23 -2.19
CA ARG A 48 -9.78 4.95 -1.85
C ARG A 48 -10.34 3.84 -2.73
N ALA A 49 -10.08 3.87 -4.03
CA ALA A 49 -10.53 2.83 -4.95
C ALA A 49 -9.92 1.46 -4.63
N PHE A 50 -8.60 1.40 -4.37
CA PHE A 50 -7.92 0.17 -3.95
C PHE A 50 -8.45 -0.35 -2.62
N HIS A 51 -8.69 0.53 -1.65
CA HIS A 51 -9.25 0.14 -0.36
C HIS A 51 -10.65 -0.45 -0.52
N LYS A 52 -11.52 0.17 -1.32
CA LYS A 52 -12.85 -0.38 -1.64
C LYS A 52 -12.76 -1.77 -2.28
N LYS A 53 -11.86 -1.96 -3.26
CA LYS A 53 -11.62 -3.27 -3.89
C LYS A 53 -11.13 -4.30 -2.88
N LYS A 54 -10.16 -3.95 -2.03
CA LYS A 54 -9.64 -4.84 -0.98
C LYS A 54 -10.74 -5.27 0.00
N VAL A 55 -11.56 -4.33 0.47
CA VAL A 55 -12.68 -4.62 1.38
C VAL A 55 -13.71 -5.52 0.70
N ALA A 56 -14.09 -5.24 -0.55
CA ALA A 56 -15.01 -6.08 -1.30
C ALA A 56 -14.48 -7.52 -1.48
N HIS A 57 -13.19 -7.65 -1.79
CA HIS A 57 -12.54 -8.95 -1.93
C HIS A 57 -12.51 -9.74 -0.61
N LEU A 58 -12.17 -9.09 0.51
CA LEU A 58 -12.20 -9.72 1.83
C LEU A 58 -13.62 -10.18 2.22
N LYS A 59 -14.62 -9.32 1.98
CA LYS A 59 -16.03 -9.70 2.20
C LYS A 59 -16.45 -10.91 1.35
N ALA A 60 -16.02 -10.97 0.10
CA ALA A 60 -16.31 -12.11 -0.77
C ALA A 60 -15.66 -13.41 -0.25
N ILE A 61 -14.44 -13.33 0.26
CA ILE A 61 -13.77 -14.48 0.91
C ILE A 61 -14.54 -14.91 2.16
N ASP A 62 -14.96 -13.97 3.01
CA ASP A 62 -15.69 -14.30 4.24
C ASP A 62 -17.06 -14.92 3.92
N ILE A 63 -17.77 -14.40 2.91
CA ILE A 63 -19.02 -15.00 2.41
C ILE A 63 -18.77 -16.42 1.89
N TYR A 64 -17.73 -16.62 1.06
CA TYR A 64 -17.39 -17.95 0.53
C TYR A 64 -17.08 -18.95 1.65
N LYS A 65 -16.31 -18.55 2.66
CA LYS A 65 -16.01 -19.39 3.83
C LYS A 65 -17.28 -19.75 4.62
N SER A 66 -18.22 -18.80 4.76
CA SER A 66 -19.49 -19.06 5.46
C SER A 66 -20.42 -20.01 4.70
N GLN A 67 -20.41 -19.97 3.36
CA GLN A 67 -21.24 -20.83 2.51
C GLN A 67 -20.69 -22.26 2.37
N PHE A 68 -19.38 -22.44 2.46
CA PHE A 68 -18.73 -23.73 2.29
C PHE A 68 -17.74 -24.03 3.43
N PRO A 69 -18.23 -24.20 4.68
CA PRO A 69 -17.36 -24.46 5.83
C PRO A 69 -16.51 -25.72 5.63
N ASP A 70 -17.07 -26.77 5.02
CA ASP A 70 -16.39 -28.06 4.80
C ASP A 70 -15.16 -27.95 3.87
N ARG A 71 -15.12 -26.92 3.01
CA ARG A 71 -14.00 -26.69 2.08
C ARG A 71 -12.85 -25.93 2.72
N VAL A 72 -13.06 -25.37 3.90
CA VAL A 72 -12.08 -24.55 4.61
C VAL A 72 -11.62 -25.35 5.82
N PRO A 73 -10.60 -26.21 5.68
CA PRO A 73 -10.13 -27.01 6.80
C PRO A 73 -9.68 -26.07 7.92
N VAL A 74 -10.35 -26.15 9.06
CA VAL A 74 -9.93 -25.47 10.28
C VAL A 74 -8.58 -26.08 10.66
N LYS A 75 -7.49 -25.33 10.41
CA LYS A 75 -6.17 -25.76 10.86
C LYS A 75 -6.17 -25.71 12.38
N PHE A 76 -6.12 -26.87 13.00
CA PHE A 76 -5.81 -26.97 14.41
C PHE A 76 -4.37 -26.47 14.61
N TYR A 77 -4.18 -25.46 15.44
CA TYR A 77 -2.87 -24.99 15.84
C TYR A 77 -2.51 -25.70 17.13
N PRO A 78 -1.69 -26.77 17.08
CA PRO A 78 -1.32 -27.48 18.30
C PRO A 78 -0.59 -26.52 19.23
N THR A 79 -0.93 -26.58 20.51
CA THR A 79 -0.26 -25.80 21.55
C THR A 79 1.19 -26.27 21.66
N PHE A 80 2.15 -25.44 22.11
CA PHE A 80 3.56 -25.84 22.23
C PHE A 80 3.77 -27.15 23.03
N GLY A 81 2.85 -27.51 23.93
CA GLY A 81 2.86 -28.79 24.65
C GLY A 81 2.55 -30.04 23.81
N GLU A 82 1.89 -29.89 22.66
CA GLU A 82 1.56 -31.00 21.74
C GLU A 82 2.61 -31.13 20.61
N ILE A 83 3.41 -30.08 20.40
CA ILE A 83 4.48 -30.07 19.39
C ILE A 83 5.73 -30.72 19.99
N ILE A 84 5.87 -32.04 19.84
CA ILE A 84 7.13 -32.73 20.10
C ILE A 84 8.09 -32.43 18.95
N LYS A 85 8.74 -31.26 19.00
CA LYS A 85 9.91 -30.99 18.15
C LYS A 85 11.15 -31.59 18.82
N PRO A 86 12.01 -32.29 18.08
CA PRO A 86 13.28 -32.73 18.63
C PRO A 86 14.09 -31.49 19.04
N TRP A 87 14.31 -31.32 20.34
CA TRP A 87 15.21 -30.31 20.85
C TRP A 87 16.63 -30.70 20.41
N LYS A 88 17.26 -29.89 19.56
CA LYS A 88 18.68 -30.04 19.22
C LYS A 88 19.47 -29.00 20.02
N PRO A 89 20.33 -29.40 20.96
CA PRO A 89 21.27 -28.48 21.58
C PRO A 89 22.20 -27.90 20.52
N LEU A 90 22.51 -26.62 20.62
CA LEU A 90 23.65 -26.01 19.94
C LEU A 90 24.91 -26.60 20.60
N ARG A 91 25.50 -27.62 19.97
CA ARG A 91 26.88 -28.04 20.23
C ARG A 91 27.75 -27.53 19.10
#